data_AF-A0A9E8MWE3-F1
#
_entry.id   AF-A0A9E8MWE3-F1
#
_cell.length_a   1.000
_cell.length_b   1.000
_cell.length_c   1.000
_cell.angle_alpha   90.00
_cell.angle_beta   90.00
_cell.angle_gamma   90.00
#
_symmetry.space_group_name_H-M   'P 1'
#
loop_
_entity.id
_entity.type
_entity.pdbx_description
1 polymer ?
#
loop_
_entity_poly.entity_id
_entity_poly.type
_entity_poly.pdbx_seq_one_letter_code
_entity_poly.pdbx_strand_id
1 'polypeptide(L)'
;MKDINDIIRAQYYTAYYPKTKPSNAQLLTSNKTGICWYRGYFKDDLTQDVVELGLDKFKAKAIVVGHTLQSKVKKLHQGKVIGIDVHHPKDYHKNWPNQDSEGLLISNGNYYRVFADGETSVL
;
A
#
# COMPACT_ATOMS: atom_id res chain seq x y z
N MET A 1 -11.68 -0.15 -14.47
CA MET A 1 -11.31 -0.74 -13.16
C MET A 1 -11.77 -2.19 -13.03
N LYS A 2 -12.99 -2.54 -13.47
CA LYS A 2 -13.46 -3.94 -13.54
C LYS A 2 -12.44 -4.87 -14.21
N ASP A 3 -11.79 -4.40 -15.28
CA ASP A 3 -10.80 -5.17 -16.03
C ASP A 3 -9.55 -5.58 -15.23
N ILE A 4 -9.01 -4.73 -14.36
CA ILE A 4 -7.78 -5.05 -13.59
C ILE A 4 -8.08 -6.15 -12.57
N ASN A 5 -9.15 -5.99 -11.80
CA ASN A 5 -9.54 -6.97 -10.79
C ASN A 5 -9.96 -8.29 -11.44
N ASP A 6 -10.64 -8.24 -12.57
CA ASP A 6 -11.05 -9.44 -13.31
C ASP A 6 -9.83 -10.20 -13.85
N ILE A 7 -8.83 -9.50 -14.40
CA ILE A 7 -7.56 -10.12 -14.82
C ILE A 7 -6.85 -10.77 -13.63
N ILE A 8 -6.71 -10.08 -12.50
CA ILE A 8 -6.02 -10.62 -11.32
C ILE A 8 -6.75 -11.86 -10.79
N ARG A 9 -8.08 -11.82 -10.67
CA ARG A 9 -8.87 -12.99 -10.22
C ARG A 9 -8.70 -14.18 -11.16
N ALA A 10 -8.72 -13.95 -12.46
CA ALA A 10 -8.52 -15.00 -13.46
C ALA A 10 -7.12 -15.64 -13.40
N GLN A 11 -6.13 -14.95 -12.84
CA GLN A 11 -4.76 -15.44 -12.72
C GLN A 11 -4.41 -15.95 -11.31
N TYR A 12 -5.27 -15.78 -10.31
CA TYR A 12 -4.93 -16.02 -8.91
C TYR A 12 -4.46 -17.46 -8.62
N TYR A 13 -5.06 -18.45 -9.30
CA TYR A 13 -4.72 -19.87 -9.17
C TYR A 13 -3.83 -20.41 -10.31
N THR A 14 -3.29 -19.51 -11.14
CA THR A 14 -2.42 -19.90 -12.25
C THR A 14 -0.96 -19.91 -11.81
N ALA A 15 -0.22 -20.93 -12.23
CA ALA A 15 1.21 -21.00 -11.96
C ALA A 15 1.94 -19.84 -12.66
N TYR A 16 2.87 -19.19 -11.95
CA TYR A 16 3.65 -18.06 -12.47
C TYR A 16 4.58 -18.45 -13.65
N TYR A 17 4.86 -19.75 -13.79
CA TYR A 17 5.70 -20.31 -14.85
C TYR A 17 4.92 -21.35 -15.67
N PRO A 18 5.21 -21.50 -16.98
CA PRO A 18 6.22 -20.76 -17.76
C PRO A 18 5.74 -19.38 -18.23
N LYS A 19 6.68 -18.44 -18.37
CA LYS A 19 6.37 -17.06 -18.81
C LYS A 19 6.08 -17.03 -20.30
N THR A 20 4.83 -16.78 -20.67
CA THR A 20 4.44 -16.44 -22.04
C THR A 20 4.83 -14.99 -22.39
N LYS A 21 4.56 -14.57 -23.63
CA LYS A 21 4.81 -13.21 -24.15
C LYS A 21 4.28 -12.10 -23.21
N PRO A 22 4.87 -10.88 -23.26
CA PRO A 22 4.39 -9.71 -22.53
C PRO A 22 2.89 -9.49 -22.70
N SER A 23 2.17 -9.36 -21.59
CA SER A 23 0.74 -9.07 -21.56
C SER A 23 0.37 -8.22 -20.34
N ASN A 24 -0.80 -7.61 -20.37
CA ASN A 24 -1.35 -6.89 -19.21
C ASN A 24 -1.46 -7.81 -17.99
N ALA A 25 -1.82 -9.09 -18.18
CA ALA A 25 -1.84 -10.08 -17.11
C ALA A 25 -0.47 -10.27 -16.47
N GLN A 26 0.58 -10.42 -17.29
CA GLN A 26 1.95 -10.59 -16.79
C GLN A 26 2.48 -9.34 -16.07
N LEU A 27 2.09 -8.14 -16.52
CA LEU A 27 2.42 -6.90 -15.81
C LEU A 27 1.76 -6.87 -14.43
N LEU A 28 0.47 -7.20 -14.34
CA LEU A 28 -0.30 -7.14 -13.10
C LEU A 28 0.11 -8.22 -12.08
N THR A 29 0.51 -9.41 -12.55
CA THR A 29 0.94 -10.54 -11.69
C THR A 29 2.45 -10.58 -11.42
N SER A 30 3.21 -9.62 -11.95
CA SER A 30 4.66 -9.52 -11.73
C SER A 30 4.99 -9.39 -10.24
N ASN A 31 5.95 -10.18 -9.76
CA ASN A 31 6.48 -10.10 -8.40
C ASN A 31 7.43 -8.90 -8.15
N LYS A 32 7.57 -8.00 -9.13
CA LYS A 32 8.40 -6.79 -9.02
C LYS A 32 7.62 -5.51 -9.30
N THR A 33 6.82 -5.53 -10.36
CA THR A 33 6.11 -4.36 -10.91
C THR A 33 4.60 -4.50 -10.85
N GLY A 34 4.09 -5.68 -10.46
CA GLY A 34 2.67 -5.91 -10.30
C GLY A 34 2.12 -5.13 -9.13
N ILE A 35 0.83 -4.81 -9.19
CA ILE A 35 0.19 -3.89 -8.25
C ILE A 35 0.25 -4.38 -6.78
N CYS A 36 0.35 -5.70 -6.56
CA CYS A 36 0.49 -6.29 -5.23
C CYS A 36 1.93 -6.35 -4.70
N TRP A 37 2.93 -6.07 -5.55
CA TRP A 37 4.36 -6.17 -5.24
C TRP A 37 5.12 -4.86 -5.43
N TYR A 38 4.47 -3.85 -6.01
CA TYR A 38 5.10 -2.56 -6.28
C TYR A 38 5.43 -1.83 -4.97
N ARG A 39 6.72 -1.49 -4.80
CA ARG A 39 7.24 -0.76 -3.62
C ARG A 39 7.73 0.65 -3.95
N GLY A 40 7.51 1.13 -5.17
CA GLY A 40 8.12 2.37 -5.65
C GLY A 40 7.66 3.63 -4.90
N TYR A 41 6.48 3.62 -4.27
CA TYR A 41 6.02 4.73 -3.42
C TYR A 41 6.94 5.05 -2.24
N PHE A 42 7.77 4.10 -1.82
CA PHE A 42 8.68 4.20 -0.68
C PHE A 42 10.15 4.32 -1.09
N LYS A 43 10.43 4.52 -2.39
CA LYS A 43 11.78 4.74 -2.91
C LYS A 43 12.03 6.23 -3.12
N ASP A 44 13.30 6.63 -3.02
CA ASP A 44 13.71 8.03 -3.12
C ASP A 44 13.64 8.60 -4.55
N ASP A 45 13.46 7.75 -5.57
CA ASP A 45 13.43 8.15 -6.98
C ASP A 45 12.03 8.51 -7.50
N LEU A 46 10.96 8.26 -6.73
CA LEU A 46 9.60 8.61 -7.13
C LEU A 46 9.32 10.09 -6.81
N THR A 47 8.99 10.87 -7.83
CA THR A 47 8.66 12.30 -7.66
C THR A 47 7.19 12.52 -7.30
N GLN A 48 6.90 13.68 -6.70
CA GLN A 48 5.54 14.13 -6.43
C GLN A 48 4.67 14.15 -7.70
N ASP A 49 5.21 14.65 -8.82
CA ASP A 49 4.45 14.77 -10.07
C ASP A 49 3.96 13.42 -10.59
N VAL A 50 4.77 12.36 -10.44
CA VAL A 50 4.37 11.00 -10.82
C VAL A 50 3.24 10.48 -9.93
N VAL A 51 3.24 10.83 -8.64
CA VAL A 51 2.14 10.50 -7.73
C VAL A 51 0.86 11.21 -8.14
N GLU A 52 0.93 12.51 -8.45
CA GLU A 52 -0.23 13.31 -8.88
C GLU A 52 -0.80 12.78 -10.21
N LEU A 53 0.04 12.43 -11.18
CA LEU A 53 -0.41 11.80 -12.43
C LEU A 53 -1.25 10.53 -12.18
N GLY A 54 -0.82 9.71 -11.22
CA GLY A 54 -1.57 8.53 -10.79
C GLY A 54 -2.91 8.91 -10.17
N LEU A 55 -2.92 9.85 -9.22
CA LEU A 55 -4.14 10.31 -8.55
C LEU A 55 -5.15 10.90 -9.54
N ASP A 56 -4.70 11.77 -10.44
CA ASP A 56 -5.52 12.41 -11.47
C ASP A 56 -6.17 11.38 -12.39
N LYS A 57 -5.40 10.35 -12.78
CA LYS A 57 -5.91 9.25 -13.61
C LYS A 57 -7.10 8.54 -12.97
N PHE A 58 -7.09 8.39 -11.65
CA PHE A 58 -8.14 7.72 -10.89
C PHE A 58 -9.12 8.70 -10.22
N LYS A 59 -8.94 10.01 -10.40
CA LYS A 59 -9.68 11.08 -9.70
C LYS A 59 -9.70 10.85 -8.18
N ALA A 60 -8.57 10.39 -7.64
CA ALA A 60 -8.39 10.05 -6.24
C ALA A 60 -7.74 11.21 -5.46
N LYS A 61 -7.95 11.25 -4.15
CA LYS A 61 -7.33 12.26 -3.26
C LYS A 61 -6.02 11.78 -2.64
N ALA A 62 -5.91 10.46 -2.42
CA ALA A 62 -4.75 9.84 -1.78
C ALA A 62 -4.64 8.37 -2.21
N ILE A 63 -3.43 7.82 -2.07
CA ILE A 63 -3.08 6.42 -2.28
C ILE A 63 -2.82 5.82 -0.89
N VAL A 64 -3.59 4.79 -0.52
CA VAL A 64 -3.37 4.03 0.71
C VAL A 64 -2.72 2.71 0.34
N VAL A 65 -1.53 2.42 0.87
CA VAL A 65 -0.72 1.28 0.42
C VAL A 65 0.02 0.62 1.58
N GLY A 66 0.12 -0.72 1.53
CA GLY A 66 0.88 -1.54 2.46
C GLY A 66 2.11 -2.17 1.82
N HIS A 67 2.40 -3.44 2.16
CA HIS A 67 3.48 -4.30 1.62
C HIS A 67 4.91 -3.89 1.99
N THR A 68 5.15 -2.60 2.22
CA THR A 68 6.43 -2.07 2.69
C THR A 68 6.26 -1.60 4.12
N LEU A 69 6.92 -2.29 5.05
CA LEU A 69 6.90 -1.97 6.48
C LEU A 69 7.31 -0.53 6.74
N GLN A 70 6.48 0.15 7.53
CA GLN A 70 6.68 1.49 8.07
C GLN A 70 6.82 1.39 9.59
N SER A 71 7.52 2.36 10.18
CA SER A 71 7.62 2.47 11.65
C SER A 71 6.30 2.89 12.31
N LYS A 72 5.43 3.57 11.57
CA LYS A 72 4.10 4.04 11.97
C LYS A 72 3.28 4.34 10.72
N VAL A 73 1.96 4.47 10.87
CA VAL A 73 1.12 5.00 9.78
C VAL A 73 1.59 6.43 9.49
N LYS A 74 1.97 6.69 8.23
CA LYS A 74 2.61 7.96 7.87
C LYS A 74 2.23 8.44 6.48
N LYS A 75 2.27 9.77 6.33
CA LYS A 75 2.11 10.48 5.07
C LYS A 75 3.46 10.62 4.35
N LEU A 76 3.42 10.41 3.04
CA LEU A 76 4.49 10.61 2.08
C LEU A 76 3.96 11.48 0.94
N HIS A 77 4.84 12.03 0.10
CA HIS A 77 4.45 12.74 -1.12
C HIS A 77 3.40 13.83 -0.86
N GLN A 78 3.73 14.79 0.00
CA GLN A 78 2.83 15.89 0.41
C GLN A 78 1.48 15.41 0.98
N GLY A 79 1.46 14.23 1.61
CA GLY A 79 0.24 13.65 2.18
C GLY A 79 -0.64 12.89 1.19
N LYS A 80 -0.17 12.71 -0.05
CA LYS A 80 -0.88 11.99 -1.10
C LYS A 80 -0.69 10.47 -1.05
N VAL A 81 0.33 9.99 -0.35
CA VAL A 81 0.56 8.57 -0.14
C VAL A 81 0.56 8.27 1.35
N ILE A 82 -0.21 7.26 1.76
CA ILE A 82 -0.35 6.83 3.15
C ILE A 82 0.12 5.38 3.27
N GLY A 83 1.24 5.19 3.96
CA GLY A 83 1.77 3.87 4.27
C GLY A 83 1.10 3.32 5.52
N ILE A 84 0.41 2.17 5.39
CA ILE A 84 -0.38 1.56 6.49
C ILE A 84 0.17 0.22 7.00
N ASP A 85 1.18 -0.34 6.34
CA ASP A 85 1.79 -1.59 6.78
C ASP A 85 2.82 -1.28 7.87
N VAL A 86 2.41 -1.46 9.12
CA VAL A 86 3.26 -1.27 10.30
C VAL A 86 3.69 -2.60 10.89
N HIS A 87 4.74 -2.59 11.71
CA HIS A 87 5.12 -3.80 12.44
C HIS A 87 3.94 -4.30 13.30
N HIS A 88 3.55 -5.54 13.04
CA HIS A 88 2.64 -6.26 13.91
C HIS A 88 3.51 -7.09 14.87
N PRO A 89 3.40 -6.88 16.19
CA PRO A 89 4.12 -7.71 17.13
C PRO A 89 3.67 -9.17 16.94
N LYS A 90 4.60 -10.04 16.57
CA LYS A 90 4.36 -11.49 16.55
C LYS A 90 4.29 -11.93 18.00
N ASP A 91 3.17 -12.54 18.38
CA ASP A 91 2.96 -13.38 19.56
C ASP A 91 3.96 -13.19 20.72
N TYR A 92 3.49 -12.54 21.80
CA TYR A 92 3.93 -12.74 23.19
C TYR A 92 5.42 -12.57 23.55
N HIS A 93 6.30 -12.22 22.61
CA HIS A 93 7.67 -11.86 22.92
C HIS A 93 7.75 -10.35 23.06
N LYS A 94 7.88 -9.90 24.32
CA LYS A 94 8.22 -8.54 24.75
C LYS A 94 9.58 -8.13 24.17
N ASN A 95 9.64 -7.89 22.86
CA ASN A 95 10.80 -7.31 22.23
C ASN A 95 10.74 -5.82 22.49
N TRP A 96 11.61 -5.36 23.37
CA TRP A 96 11.76 -3.94 23.65
C TRP A 96 12.39 -3.21 22.45
N PRO A 97 11.84 -2.07 21.99
CA PRO A 97 10.58 -1.46 22.43
C PRO A 97 9.36 -2.15 21.80
N ASN A 98 8.30 -2.36 22.60
CA ASN A 98 7.02 -2.84 22.09
C ASN A 98 6.50 -1.83 21.06
N GLN A 99 6.26 -2.28 19.82
CA GLN A 99 5.56 -1.49 18.82
C GLN A 99 4.15 -2.04 18.70
N ASP A 100 3.18 -1.21 19.07
CA ASP A 100 1.77 -1.53 18.91
C ASP A 100 1.35 -1.29 17.47
N SER A 101 0.42 -2.12 17.00
CA SER A 101 -0.15 -1.94 15.67
C SER A 101 -0.95 -0.64 15.59
N GLU A 102 -0.95 -0.04 14.41
CA GLU A 102 -1.64 1.21 14.10
C GLU A 102 -2.56 1.02 12.90
N GLY A 103 -3.71 1.68 12.94
CA GLY A 103 -4.67 1.75 11.84
C GLY A 103 -4.75 3.13 11.21
N LEU A 104 -5.42 3.20 10.07
CA LEU A 104 -5.82 4.44 9.41
C LEU A 104 -7.34 4.60 9.50
N LEU A 105 -7.80 5.69 10.13
CA LEU A 105 -9.19 6.12 10.07
C LEU A 105 -9.31 7.30 9.11
N ILE A 106 -10.25 7.19 8.16
CA ILE A 106 -10.61 8.28 7.25
C ILE A 106 -12.04 8.70 7.60
N SER A 107 -12.21 9.92 8.10
CA SER A 107 -13.51 10.45 8.51
C SER A 107 -13.66 11.91 8.11
N ASN A 108 -14.76 12.25 7.44
CA ASN A 108 -15.06 13.61 6.98
C ASN A 108 -13.92 14.26 6.18
N GLY A 109 -13.18 13.47 5.38
CA GLY A 109 -12.05 13.95 4.59
C GLY A 109 -10.74 14.14 5.38
N ASN A 110 -10.74 13.86 6.67
CA ASN A 110 -9.56 13.90 7.53
C ASN A 110 -8.99 12.49 7.72
N TYR A 111 -7.69 12.44 8.01
CA TYR A 111 -6.94 11.20 8.20
C TYR A 111 -6.41 11.14 9.63
N TYR A 112 -6.57 10.00 10.28
CA TYR A 112 -6.17 9.77 11.65
C TYR A 112 -5.40 8.47 11.77
N ARG A 113 -4.38 8.47 12.61
CA ARG A 113 -3.79 7.26 13.18
C ARG A 113 -4.74 6.76 14.25
N VAL A 114 -5.00 5.46 14.25
CA VAL A 114 -5.75 4.76 15.31
C VAL A 114 -4.78 3.83 16.02
N PHE A 115 -4.70 3.93 17.34
CA PHE A 115 -3.83 3.10 18.15
C PHE A 115 -4.58 1.85 18.64
N ALA A 116 -3.84 0.88 19.19
CA ALA A 116 -4.40 -0.39 19.66
C ALA A 116 -5.42 -0.24 20.81
N ASP A 117 -5.34 0.85 21.57
CA ASP A 117 -6.27 1.23 22.64
C ASP A 117 -7.53 1.97 22.12
N GLY A 118 -7.59 2.26 20.82
CA GLY A 118 -8.68 3.01 20.18
C GLY A 118 -8.51 4.52 20.22
N GLU A 119 -7.44 5.06 20.82
CA GLU A 119 -7.14 6.48 20.73
C GLU A 119 -6.80 6.87 19.29
N THR A 120 -7.08 8.13 18.96
CA THR A 120 -6.82 8.68 17.62
C THR A 120 -5.95 9.91 17.67
N SER A 121 -5.04 10.03 16.72
CA SER A 121 -4.23 11.24 16.50
C SER A 121 -4.32 11.67 15.04
N VAL A 122 -4.35 12.98 14.79
CA VAL A 122 -4.35 13.51 13.42
C VAL A 122 -3.08 13.02 12.73
N LEU A 123 -3.27 12.39 11.57
CA LEU A 123 -2.17 11.92 10.73
C LEU A 123 -1.50 13.10 10.04
#